data_AF-A0A2D3D826-F1
#
_entry.id   AF-A0A2D3D826-F1
#
_cell.length_a   1.000
_cell.length_b   1.000
_cell.length_c   1.000
_cell.angle_alpha   90.00
_cell.angle_beta   90.00
_cell.angle_gamma   90.00
#
_symmetry.space_group_name_H-M   'P 1'
#
loop_
_entity.id
_entity.type
_entity.pdbx_description
1 polymer ?
#
loop_
_entity_poly.entity_id
_entity_poly.type
_entity_poly.pdbx_seq_one_letter_code
_entity_poly.pdbx_strand_id
1 'polypeptide(L)'
;MAVVKLILQIVLVVLSLLLTLLILMHKGKGGGLSDMFGGGLTQNAGSSGVAEKNLNRWTVIIALIWVAIIVALGLIAKFVPAA
;
A
#
# COMPACT_ATOMS: atom_id res chain seq x y z
N MET A 1 -11.73 -18.65 -18.07
CA MET A 1 -11.80 -17.32 -17.42
C MET A 1 -12.04 -17.39 -15.90
N ALA A 2 -12.81 -18.36 -15.41
CA ALA A 2 -13.07 -18.51 -13.97
C ALA A 2 -11.79 -18.66 -13.13
N VAL A 3 -10.87 -19.54 -13.53
CA VAL A 3 -9.59 -19.76 -12.82
C VAL A 3 -8.74 -18.49 -12.78
N VAL A 4 -8.62 -17.78 -13.89
CA VAL A 4 -7.85 -16.51 -13.97
C VAL A 4 -8.47 -15.44 -13.06
N LYS A 5 -9.80 -15.27 -13.08
CA LYS A 5 -10.50 -14.34 -12.16
C LYS A 5 -10.24 -14.70 -10.70
N LEU A 6 -10.32 -15.99 -10.35
CA LEU A 6 -10.10 -16.48 -9.00
C LEU A 6 -8.66 -16.20 -8.52
N ILE A 7 -7.66 -16.45 -9.38
CA ILE A 7 -6.26 -16.13 -9.07
C ILE A 7 -6.10 -14.63 -8.83
N LEU A 8 -6.61 -13.77 -9.73
CA LEU A 8 -6.52 -12.32 -9.58
C LEU A 8 -7.21 -11.81 -8.30
N GLN A 9 -8.36 -12.39 -7.92
CA GLN A 9 -9.05 -12.05 -6.68
C GLN A 9 -8.26 -12.45 -5.44
N ILE A 10 -7.69 -13.66 -5.41
CA ILE A 10 -6.85 -14.12 -4.29
C ILE A 10 -5.63 -13.20 -4.15
N VAL A 11 -4.94 -12.91 -5.26
CA VAL A 11 -3.78 -12.00 -5.26
C VAL A 11 -4.18 -10.61 -4.76
N LEU A 12 -5.33 -10.08 -5.18
CA LEU A 12 -5.83 -8.79 -4.74
C LEU A 12 -6.06 -8.78 -3.22
N VAL A 13 -6.69 -9.81 -2.65
CA VAL A 13 -6.92 -9.91 -1.20
C VAL A 13 -5.60 -9.96 -0.44
N VAL A 14 -4.64 -10.77 -0.90
CA VAL A 14 -3.29 -10.86 -0.30
C VAL A 14 -2.58 -9.51 -0.35
N LEU A 15 -2.62 -8.82 -1.50
CA LEU A 15 -2.02 -7.50 -1.66
C LEU A 15 -2.70 -6.44 -0.77
N SER A 16 -4.02 -6.49 -0.58
CA SER A 16 -4.74 -5.60 0.34
C SER A 16 -4.28 -5.76 1.80
N LEU A 17 -4.14 -7.02 2.25
CA LEU A 17 -3.64 -7.32 3.59
C LEU A 17 -2.19 -6.87 3.75
N LEU A 18 -1.35 -7.18 2.75
CA LEU A 18 0.05 -6.79 2.74
C LEU A 18 0.21 -5.27 2.76
N LEU A 19 -0.54 -4.53 1.94
CA LEU A 19 -0.55 -3.06 1.96
C LEU A 19 -0.98 -2.51 3.31
N THR A 20 -2.01 -3.08 3.93
CA THR A 20 -2.47 -2.65 5.26
C THR A 20 -1.34 -2.79 6.29
N LEU A 21 -0.64 -3.92 6.30
CA LEU A 21 0.52 -4.14 7.18
C LEU A 21 1.68 -3.19 6.86
N LEU A 22 2.00 -2.97 5.58
CA LEU A 22 3.05 -2.06 5.14
C LEU A 22 2.75 -0.62 5.58
N ILE A 23 1.50 -0.17 5.45
CA ILE A 23 1.05 1.15 5.89
C ILE A 23 1.15 1.26 7.41
N LEU A 24 0.70 0.26 8.17
CA LEU A 24 0.84 0.27 9.64
C LEU A 24 2.32 0.30 10.09
N MET A 25 3.22 -0.30 9.30
CA MET A 25 4.66 -0.25 9.55
C MET A 25 5.28 1.12 9.27
N HIS A 26 4.58 2.00 8.54
CA HIS A 26 4.87 3.44 8.60
C HIS A 26 4.40 3.95 9.97
N LYS A 27 5.16 3.67 11.03
CA LYS A 27 4.91 4.27 12.35
C LYS A 27 4.78 5.79 12.17
N GLY A 28 3.67 6.33 12.69
CA GLY A 28 3.29 7.73 12.55
C GLY A 28 4.33 8.67 13.14
N LYS A 29 5.19 9.21 12.27
CA LYS A 29 5.91 10.44 12.58
C LYS A 29 4.87 11.57 12.66
N GLY A 30 4.51 12.00 13.88
CA GLY A 30 3.64 13.16 14.09
C GLY A 30 2.34 12.94 14.87
N GLY A 31 2.22 11.87 15.66
CA GLY A 31 0.99 11.60 16.44
C GLY A 31 0.78 12.45 17.70
N GLY A 32 1.71 13.35 18.05
CA GLY A 32 1.62 14.20 19.23
C GLY A 32 1.31 15.65 18.87
N LEU A 33 0.52 16.34 19.72
CA LEU A 33 0.25 17.79 19.58
C LEU A 33 1.56 18.59 19.41
N SER A 34 2.62 18.21 20.12
CA SER A 34 3.95 18.84 20.00
C SER A 34 4.56 18.80 18.59
N ASP A 35 4.34 17.74 17.81
CA ASP A 35 4.85 17.66 16.43
C ASP A 35 3.97 18.48 15.47
N MET A 36 2.70 18.71 15.80
CA MET A 36 1.77 19.57 15.06
C MET A 36 1.92 21.06 15.40
N PHE A 37 2.43 21.39 16.59
CA PHE A 37 2.60 22.77 17.11
C PHE A 37 4.05 23.30 17.05
N GLY A 38 4.93 22.69 16.25
CA GLY A 38 6.28 23.22 16.01
C GLY A 38 7.39 22.54 16.81
N GLY A 39 7.31 21.23 16.99
CA GLY A 39 8.34 20.39 17.60
C GLY A 39 9.73 20.72 17.05
N GLY A 40 10.58 21.25 17.93
CA GLY A 40 11.83 21.92 17.59
C GLY A 40 12.85 21.11 16.78
N LEU A 41 13.88 21.82 16.34
CA LEU A 41 15.01 21.48 15.45
C LEU A 41 15.80 20.17 15.72
N THR A 42 15.34 19.26 16.59
CA THR A 42 16.11 18.10 17.08
C THR A 42 15.43 16.74 16.93
N GLN A 43 14.30 16.61 16.21
CA GLN A 43 13.60 15.32 16.00
C GLN A 43 14.18 14.45 14.84
N ASN A 44 15.46 14.58 14.49
CA ASN A 44 16.09 13.84 13.38
C ASN A 44 17.06 12.72 13.79
N ALA A 45 17.15 12.35 15.07
CA ALA A 45 18.26 11.53 15.57
C ALA A 45 17.97 10.04 15.82
N GLY A 46 16.96 9.41 15.18
CA GLY A 46 16.69 8.00 15.48
C GLY A 46 15.94 7.12 14.48
N SER A 47 15.32 7.65 13.42
CA SER A 47 14.76 6.77 12.38
C SER A 47 15.80 6.56 11.27
N SER A 48 16.08 5.29 10.95
CA SER A 48 16.92 4.92 9.81
C SER A 48 16.30 5.48 8.53
N GLY A 49 16.70 6.68 8.11
CA GLY A 49 16.11 7.36 6.95
C GLY A 49 16.18 6.54 5.65
N VAL A 50 17.13 5.59 5.56
CA VAL A 50 17.22 4.62 4.47
C VAL A 50 16.13 3.55 4.54
N ALA A 51 15.84 3.01 5.73
CA ALA A 51 14.81 2.00 5.92
C ALA A 51 13.41 2.58 5.63
N GLU A 52 13.17 3.82 6.04
CA GLU A 52 11.91 4.52 5.79
C GLU A 52 11.71 4.88 4.32
N LYS A 53 12.77 5.40 3.66
CA LYS A 53 12.75 5.62 2.20
C LYS A 53 12.49 4.34 1.44
N ASN A 54 13.10 3.23 1.86
CA ASN A 54 12.90 1.93 1.22
C ASN A 54 11.46 1.43 1.43
N LEU A 55 10.95 1.53 2.66
CA LEU A 55 9.58 1.13 2.98
C LEU A 55 8.53 1.90 2.16
N ASN A 56 8.72 3.21 1.99
CA ASN A 56 7.84 4.03 1.14
C ASN A 56 7.89 3.57 -0.32
N ARG A 57 9.09 3.34 -0.89
CA ARG A 57 9.23 2.87 -2.28
C ARG A 57 8.50 1.56 -2.51
N TRP A 58 8.69 0.56 -1.63
CA TRP A 58 8.01 -0.72 -1.75
C TRP A 58 6.50 -0.57 -1.66
N THR A 59 6.02 0.25 -0.72
CA THR A 59 4.58 0.47 -0.54
C THR A 59 3.94 1.11 -1.75
N VAL A 60 4.58 2.12 -2.35
CA VAL A 60 4.10 2.76 -3.58
C VAL A 60 4.08 1.77 -4.75
N ILE A 61 5.14 0.99 -4.94
CA ILE A 61 5.21 -0.02 -6.01
C ILE A 61 4.07 -1.04 -5.86
N ILE A 62 3.88 -1.57 -4.65
CA ILE A 62 2.85 -2.56 -4.36
C ILE A 62 1.45 -1.95 -4.52
N ALA A 63 1.25 -0.70 -4.11
CA ALA A 63 -0.02 0.02 -4.28
C ALA A 63 -0.37 0.20 -5.76
N LEU A 64 0.60 0.55 -6.60
CA LEU A 64 0.39 0.66 -8.05
C LEU A 64 0.00 -0.68 -8.68
N ILE A 65 0.67 -1.77 -8.29
CA ILE A 65 0.33 -3.12 -8.75
C ILE A 65 -1.09 -3.51 -8.31
N TRP A 66 -1.44 -3.21 -7.05
CA TRP A 66 -2.77 -3.48 -6.50
C TRP A 66 -3.87 -2.74 -7.28
N VAL A 67 -3.69 -1.44 -7.58
CA VAL A 67 -4.63 -0.67 -8.41
C VAL A 67 -4.72 -1.25 -9.81
N ALA A 68 -3.61 -1.62 -10.43
CA ALA A 68 -3.60 -2.21 -11.77
C ALA A 68 -4.44 -3.51 -11.83
N ILE A 69 -4.36 -4.36 -10.80
CA ILE A 69 -5.16 -5.59 -10.70
C ILE A 69 -6.65 -5.28 -10.54
N ILE A 70 -7.02 -4.26 -9.76
CA ILE A 70 -8.42 -3.81 -9.65
C ILE A 70 -8.96 -3.37 -11.00
N VAL A 71 -8.20 -2.55 -11.73
CA VAL A 71 -8.61 -2.08 -13.06
C VAL A 71 -8.74 -3.25 -14.03
N ALA A 72 -7.77 -4.18 -14.03
CA ALA A 72 -7.83 -5.38 -14.86
C ALA A 72 -9.08 -6.23 -14.56
N LEU A 73 -9.38 -6.48 -13.28
CA LEU A 73 -10.59 -7.19 -12.87
C LEU A 73 -11.86 -6.44 -13.28
N GLY A 74 -11.89 -5.11 -13.16
CA GLY A 74 -13.02 -4.27 -13.58
C GLY A 74 -13.25 -4.33 -15.09
N LEU A 75 -12.18 -4.28 -15.89
CA LEU A 75 -12.26 -4.44 -17.35
C LEU A 75 -12.75 -5.83 -17.73
N ILE A 76 -12.22 -6.90 -17.11
CA ILE A 76 -12.70 -8.27 -17.34
C ILE A 76 -14.17 -8.39 -16.95
N ALA A 77 -14.61 -7.81 -15.83
CA ALA A 77 -16.01 -7.84 -15.41
C ALA A 77 -16.94 -7.10 -16.39
N LYS A 78 -16.48 -5.99 -16.97
CA LYS A 78 -17.26 -5.17 -17.90
C LYS A 78 -17.34 -5.76 -19.32
N PHE A 79 -16.24 -6.32 -19.81
CA PHE A 79 -16.10 -6.67 -21.23
C PHE A 79 -16.11 -8.17 -21.51
N VAL A 80 -16.00 -9.03 -20.50
CA VAL A 80 -16.06 -10.48 -20.67
C VAL A 80 -17.42 -10.98 -20.15
N PRO A 81 -18.34 -11.37 -21.06
CA PRO A 81 -19.61 -11.95 -20.68
C PRO A 81 -19.38 -13.18 -19.79
N ALA A 82 -20.21 -13.32 -18.76
CA ALA A 82 -20.33 -14.58 -18.04
C ALA A 82 -21.04 -15.57 -18.97
N ALA A 83 -20.25 -16.24 -19.82
CA ALA A 83 -20.70 -17.39 -20.59
C ALA A 83 -20.96 -18.57 -19.65
#